data_AF-A0A9W8FAB1-F1
#
_entry.id   AF-A0A9W8FAB1-F1
#
_cell.length_a   1.000
_cell.length_b   1.000
_cell.length_c   1.000
_cell.angle_alpha   90.00
_cell.angle_beta   90.00
_cell.angle_gamma   90.00
#
_symmetry.space_group_name_H-M   'P 1'
#
loop_
_entity.id
_entity.type
_entity.pdbx_description
1 polymer ?
#
loop_
_entity_poly.entity_id
_entity_poly.type
_entity_poly.pdbx_seq_one_letter_code
_entity_poly.pdbx_strand_id
1 'polypeptide(L)'
;MSKLARELLAAPATVRFANKPKTLYELLNVQRMNGYKFKAMPEHWYQKGFNECWYEVHKVKYKLYKDQPTHGKAWGILYWNGKAVDDKPKEIRGGLKFSWRPYESPSASGVFYDPDRALTTERRRTRLLRSFLEQSKN
;
A
#
# COMPACT_ATOMS: atom_id res chain seq x y z
N MET A 1 20.76 35.19 17.66
CA MET A 1 20.44 33.81 17.21
C MET A 1 21.30 32.84 18.02
N SER A 2 20.69 31.98 18.84
CA SER A 2 21.44 31.01 19.67
C SER A 2 22.02 29.88 18.81
N LYS A 3 23.09 29.24 19.30
CA LYS A 3 23.72 28.08 18.62
C LYS A 3 22.70 26.96 18.34
N LEU A 4 21.83 26.69 19.32
CA LEU A 4 20.71 25.77 19.23
C LEU A 4 19.71 26.12 18.12
N ALA A 5 19.36 27.39 17.96
CA ALA A 5 18.45 27.83 16.89
C ALA A 5 19.08 27.62 15.50
N ARG A 6 20.40 27.81 15.38
CA ARG A 6 21.14 27.56 14.13
C ARG A 6 21.21 26.07 13.78
N GLU A 7 21.31 25.20 14.79
CA GLU A 7 21.36 23.74 14.64
C GLU A 7 20.01 23.14 14.24
N LEU A 8 18.91 23.68 14.77
CA LEU A 8 17.54 23.31 14.37
C LEU A 8 17.15 23.82 12.97
N LEU A 9 17.72 24.95 12.54
CA LEU A 9 17.50 25.54 11.22
C LEU A 9 18.49 25.05 10.16
N ALA A 10 19.55 24.34 10.55
CA ALA A 10 20.40 23.63 9.61
C ALA A 10 19.49 22.63 8.88
N ALA A 11 19.34 22.84 7.57
CA ALA A 11 18.34 22.20 6.73
C ALA A 11 18.13 20.74 7.16
N PRO A 12 16.86 20.30 7.39
CA PRO A 12 16.59 18.95 7.88
C PRO A 12 17.36 18.01 6.99
N ALA A 13 18.27 17.23 7.59
CA ALA A 13 19.14 16.30 6.87
C ALA A 13 18.30 15.66 5.79
N THR A 14 18.57 16.04 4.52
CA THR A 14 17.70 15.68 3.40
C THR A 14 17.40 14.22 3.56
N VAL A 15 16.11 13.85 3.74
CA VAL A 15 15.72 12.47 3.97
C VAL A 15 16.21 11.69 2.76
N ARG A 16 17.40 11.11 2.86
CA ARG A 16 18.03 10.37 1.78
C ARG A 16 17.29 9.06 1.74
N PHE A 17 16.33 8.96 0.84
CA PHE A 17 15.71 7.68 0.54
C PHE A 17 16.83 6.72 0.14
N ALA A 18 16.99 5.63 0.90
CA ALA A 18 18.02 4.66 0.61
C ALA A 18 17.78 4.08 -0.80
N ASN A 19 18.79 4.11 -1.67
CA ASN A 19 18.78 3.50 -3.00
C ASN A 19 18.78 1.95 -2.96
N LYS A 20 18.80 1.37 -1.76
CA LYS A 20 18.77 -0.08 -1.59
C LYS A 20 17.34 -0.60 -1.80
N PRO A 21 17.18 -1.79 -2.41
CA PRO A 21 15.88 -2.44 -2.47
C PRO A 21 15.34 -2.63 -1.06
N LYS A 22 14.12 -2.13 -0.81
CA LYS A 22 13.49 -2.19 0.50
C LYS A 22 12.82 -3.54 0.71
N THR A 23 12.98 -4.10 1.90
CA THR A 23 12.15 -5.23 2.33
C THR A 23 10.72 -4.77 2.58
N LEU A 24 9.79 -5.72 2.71
CA LEU A 24 8.39 -5.40 3.01
C LEU A 24 8.26 -4.62 4.34
N TYR A 25 9.01 -5.02 5.37
CA TYR A 25 8.88 -4.42 6.70
C TYR A 25 9.48 -3.01 6.75
N GLU A 26 10.63 -2.80 6.11
CA GLU A 26 11.20 -1.46 5.97
C GLU A 26 10.27 -0.52 5.21
N LEU A 27 9.62 -1.04 4.17
CA LEU A 27 8.64 -0.29 3.39
C LEU A 27 7.43 0.10 4.24
N LEU A 28 6.87 -0.83 5.03
CA LEU A 28 5.67 -0.61 5.84
C LEU A 28 5.93 0.21 7.10
N ASN A 29 7.15 0.17 7.64
CA ASN A 29 7.54 0.91 8.83
C ASN A 29 7.49 2.44 8.62
N VAL A 30 7.69 2.89 7.38
CA VAL A 30 7.61 4.31 7.02
C VAL A 30 6.16 4.75 6.75
N GLN A 31 5.21 3.80 6.62
CA GLN A 31 3.82 4.12 6.31
C GLN A 31 3.00 4.46 7.55
N ARG A 32 1.97 5.29 7.36
CA ARG A 32 0.99 5.59 8.42
C ARG A 32 0.29 4.31 8.86
N MET A 33 -0.04 4.22 10.15
CA MET A 33 -0.77 3.09 10.74
C MET A 33 -0.13 1.72 10.43
N ASN A 34 1.21 1.64 10.42
CA ASN A 34 1.97 0.42 10.11
C ASN A 34 1.59 -0.22 8.76
N GLY A 35 1.15 0.59 7.79
CA GLY A 35 0.76 0.10 6.47
C GLY A 35 -0.58 -0.63 6.43
N TYR A 36 -1.50 -0.36 7.37
CA TYR A 36 -2.88 -0.85 7.25
C TYR A 36 -3.52 -0.34 5.94
N LYS A 37 -4.10 -1.26 5.15
CA LYS A 37 -4.63 -1.05 3.80
C LYS A 37 -3.62 -0.56 2.77
N PHE A 38 -2.33 -0.64 3.10
CA PHE A 38 -1.28 -0.31 2.15
C PHE A 38 -1.17 -1.38 1.07
N LYS A 39 -1.04 -0.96 -0.19
CA LYS A 39 -0.88 -1.86 -1.33
C LYS A 39 0.59 -1.96 -1.67
N ALA A 40 1.13 -3.17 -1.62
CA ALA A 40 2.53 -3.44 -1.92
C ALA A 40 2.63 -4.56 -2.96
N MET A 41 3.66 -4.51 -3.79
CA MET A 41 3.98 -5.57 -4.72
C MET A 41 5.48 -5.89 -4.69
N PRO A 42 5.87 -7.15 -4.94
CA PRO A 42 7.27 -7.47 -5.21
C PRO A 42 7.75 -6.78 -6.49
N GLU A 43 8.97 -6.25 -6.48
CA GLU A 43 9.57 -5.55 -7.63
C GLU A 43 9.62 -6.44 -8.87
N HIS A 44 9.93 -7.73 -8.70
CA HIS A 44 9.99 -8.68 -9.81
C HIS A 44 8.63 -8.95 -10.46
N TRP A 45 7.51 -8.63 -9.80
CA TRP A 45 6.18 -8.67 -10.45
C TRP A 45 6.00 -7.47 -11.36
N TYR A 46 6.45 -6.29 -10.92
CA TYR A 46 6.41 -5.07 -11.70
C TYR A 46 7.25 -5.19 -12.97
N GLN A 47 8.49 -5.70 -12.84
CA GLN A 47 9.38 -5.93 -13.97
C GLN A 47 8.82 -6.91 -15.01
N LYS A 48 7.94 -7.83 -14.58
CA LYS A 48 7.26 -8.79 -15.46
C LYS A 48 5.95 -8.25 -16.05
N GLY A 49 5.54 -7.03 -15.71
CA GLY A 49 4.31 -6.42 -16.19
C GLY A 49 3.04 -6.92 -15.48
N PHE A 50 3.16 -7.53 -14.29
CA PHE A 50 1.99 -7.92 -13.48
C PHE A 50 1.40 -6.72 -12.74
N ASN A 51 0.88 -5.76 -13.51
CA ASN A 51 0.46 -4.45 -13.03
C ASN A 51 -0.88 -4.45 -12.28
N GLU A 52 -1.61 -5.57 -12.29
CA GLU A 52 -2.88 -5.73 -11.57
C GLU A 52 -2.77 -6.76 -10.43
N CYS A 53 -1.54 -7.08 -10.01
CA CYS A 53 -1.25 -8.02 -8.93
C CYS A 53 -0.59 -7.29 -7.75
N TRP A 54 -1.22 -7.35 -6.58
CA TRP A 54 -0.70 -6.71 -5.37
C TRP A 54 -1.14 -7.42 -4.10
N TYR A 55 -0.45 -7.15 -3.00
CA TYR A 55 -0.91 -7.48 -1.67
C TYR A 55 -1.47 -6.24 -1.00
N GLU A 56 -2.69 -6.35 -0.45
CA GLU A 56 -3.24 -5.36 0.46
C GLU A 56 -2.93 -5.78 1.89
N VAL A 57 -2.12 -4.99 2.59
CA VAL A 57 -1.66 -5.27 3.94
C VAL A 57 -2.76 -4.95 4.95
N HIS A 58 -3.04 -5.88 5.86
CA HIS A 58 -4.04 -5.73 6.92
C HIS A 58 -3.43 -5.74 8.32
N LYS A 59 -2.33 -6.45 8.51
CA LYS A 59 -1.68 -6.54 9.81
C LYS A 59 -0.19 -6.72 9.63
N VAL A 60 0.59 -6.06 10.47
CA VAL A 60 2.03 -6.23 10.54
C VAL A 60 2.42 -6.45 11.99
N LYS A 61 3.26 -7.45 12.23
CA LYS A 61 3.91 -7.69 13.51
C LYS A 61 5.40 -7.60 13.29
N TYR A 62 6.00 -6.48 13.67
CA TYR A 62 7.43 -6.28 13.58
C TYR A 62 8.16 -7.12 14.64
N LYS A 63 9.35 -7.57 14.28
CA LYS A 63 10.37 -8.09 15.18
C LYS A 63 11.55 -7.13 15.09
N LEU A 64 11.96 -6.56 16.22
CA LEU A 64 13.16 -5.74 16.27
C LEU A 64 14.38 -6.61 16.00
N TYR A 65 15.25 -6.14 15.11
CA TYR A 65 16.55 -6.73 14.84
C TYR A 65 17.57 -5.60 14.84
N LYS A 66 18.57 -5.68 15.75
CA LYS A 66 19.53 -4.60 15.98
C LYS A 66 18.83 -3.25 16.21
N ASP A 67 17.81 -3.24 17.06
CA ASP A 67 16.98 -2.07 17.39
C ASP A 67 16.22 -1.42 16.22
N GLN A 68 16.14 -2.10 15.07
CA GLN A 68 15.39 -1.62 13.90
C GLN A 68 14.23 -2.57 13.56
N PRO A 69 13.05 -2.04 13.17
CA PRO A 69 11.87 -2.83 12.79
C PRO A 69 11.96 -3.34 11.34
N THR A 70 13.07 -4.00 11.00
CA THR A 70 13.36 -4.51 9.64
C THR A 70 12.83 -5.91 9.39
N HIS A 71 12.39 -6.62 10.44
CA HIS A 71 11.93 -8.00 10.37
C HIS A 71 10.51 -8.13 10.91
N GLY A 72 9.84 -9.24 10.63
CA GLY A 72 8.52 -9.50 11.21
C GLY A 72 7.70 -10.52 10.45
N LYS A 73 6.38 -10.41 10.63
CA LYS A 73 5.35 -11.10 9.86
C LYS A 73 4.31 -10.09 9.40
N ALA A 74 3.81 -10.26 8.19
CA ALA A 74 2.77 -9.42 7.63
C ALA A 74 1.63 -10.32 7.14
N TRP A 75 0.40 -9.85 7.28
CA TRP A 75 -0.80 -10.51 6.79
C TRP A 75 -1.56 -9.56 5.88
N GLY A 76 -2.10 -10.09 4.80
CA GLY A 76 -2.80 -9.32 3.81
C GLY A 76 -3.59 -10.20 2.85
N ILE A 77 -4.32 -9.54 1.96
CA ILE A 77 -5.09 -10.19 0.90
C ILE A 77 -4.29 -10.07 -0.39
N LEU A 78 -4.09 -11.19 -1.09
CA LEU A 78 -3.54 -11.19 -2.44
C LEU A 78 -4.64 -10.80 -3.42
N TYR A 79 -4.37 -9.78 -4.21
CA TYR A 79 -5.14 -9.42 -5.38
C TYR A 79 -4.38 -9.87 -6.62
N TRP A 80 -5.04 -10.64 -7.46
CA TRP A 80 -4.52 -11.11 -8.73
C TRP A 80 -5.44 -10.64 -9.86
N ASN A 81 -4.90 -9.94 -10.84
CA ASN A 81 -5.67 -9.27 -11.90
C ASN A 81 -6.88 -8.49 -11.35
N GLY A 82 -6.65 -7.71 -10.30
CA GLY A 82 -7.67 -6.90 -9.65
C GLY A 82 -8.68 -7.65 -8.77
N LYS A 83 -8.63 -8.98 -8.71
CA LYS A 83 -9.56 -9.79 -7.90
C LYS A 83 -8.88 -10.32 -6.65
N ALA A 84 -9.58 -10.27 -5.52
CA ALA A 84 -9.12 -10.92 -4.30
C ALA A 84 -9.05 -12.43 -4.54
N VAL A 85 -7.89 -13.03 -4.28
CA VAL A 85 -7.68 -14.48 -4.34
C VAL A 85 -8.29 -15.17 -3.13
N ASP A 86 -8.31 -14.47 -2.00
CA ASP A 86 -8.78 -14.98 -0.71
C ASP A 86 -9.69 -13.96 -0.02
N ASP A 87 -10.71 -14.46 0.68
CA ASP A 87 -11.62 -13.60 1.46
C ASP A 87 -11.01 -13.12 2.78
N LYS A 88 -10.01 -13.85 3.29
CA LYS A 88 -9.38 -13.59 4.59
C LYS A 88 -7.90 -13.25 4.42
N PRO A 89 -7.36 -12.30 5.22
CA PRO A 89 -5.94 -12.00 5.20
C PRO A 89 -5.09 -13.23 5.54
N LYS A 90 -4.15 -13.58 4.66
CA LYS A 90 -3.16 -14.65 4.87
C LYS A 90 -1.76 -14.06 5.06
N GLU A 91 -0.86 -14.88 5.58
CA GLU A 91 0.54 -14.47 5.76
C GLU A 91 1.21 -14.19 4.41
N ILE A 92 1.77 -12.98 4.28
CA ILE A 92 2.54 -12.56 3.11
C ILE A 92 3.93 -13.19 3.20
N ARG A 93 4.22 -14.12 2.31
CA ARG A 93 5.51 -14.82 2.26
C ARG A 93 6.56 -13.99 1.54
N GLY A 94 7.83 -14.20 1.88
CA GLY A 94 8.96 -13.55 1.19
C GLY A 94 9.17 -12.07 1.54
N GLY A 95 8.63 -11.59 2.67
CA GLY A 95 8.77 -10.20 3.12
C GLY A 95 10.23 -9.72 3.24
N LEU A 96 11.16 -10.62 3.61
CA LEU A 96 12.61 -10.35 3.67
C LEU A 96 13.35 -10.74 2.39
N LYS A 97 12.75 -11.60 1.55
CA LYS A 97 13.44 -12.22 0.40
C LYS A 97 13.42 -11.30 -0.82
N PHE A 98 12.31 -10.63 -1.05
CA PHE A 98 12.11 -9.82 -2.24
C PHE A 98 12.32 -8.35 -1.94
N SER A 99 12.68 -7.60 -2.98
CA SER A 99 12.49 -6.16 -3.01
C SER A 99 11.01 -5.86 -3.16
N TRP A 100 10.48 -5.01 -2.29
CA TRP A 100 9.08 -4.60 -2.32
C TRP A 100 8.97 -3.13 -2.69
N ARG A 101 7.91 -2.79 -3.41
CA ARG A 101 7.57 -1.43 -3.78
C ARG A 101 6.12 -1.12 -3.45
N PRO A 102 5.75 0.17 -3.29
CA PRO A 102 4.36 0.58 -3.32
C PRO A 102 3.72 0.09 -4.63
N TYR A 103 2.53 -0.49 -4.52
CA TYR A 103 1.73 -0.77 -5.70
C TYR A 103 1.16 0.56 -6.21
N GLU A 104 1.52 0.89 -7.44
CA GLU A 104 0.93 1.99 -8.18
C GLU A 104 -0.07 1.40 -9.15
N SER A 105 -1.33 1.82 -9.04
CA SER A 105 -2.34 1.37 -9.99
C SER A 105 -1.95 1.89 -11.37
N PRO A 106 -1.88 1.06 -12.43
CA PRO A 106 -1.64 1.53 -13.79
C PRO A 106 -2.73 2.52 -14.25
N SER A 107 -3.92 2.49 -13.63
CA SER A 107 -4.98 3.49 -13.84
C SER A 107 -4.73 4.84 -13.17
N ALA A 108 -3.87 4.92 -12.15
CA ALA A 108 -3.52 6.17 -11.48
C ALA A 108 -2.45 6.95 -12.25
N SER A 109 -1.61 6.26 -13.02
CA SER A 109 -0.67 6.85 -13.98
C SER A 109 -1.33 6.98 -15.36
N GLY A 110 -2.34 7.84 -15.48
CA GLY A 110 -2.71 8.52 -16.74
C GLY A 110 -2.99 7.71 -18.02
N VAL A 111 -3.13 6.38 -17.98
CA VAL A 111 -3.39 5.56 -19.19
C VAL A 111 -4.66 4.70 -19.07
N PHE A 112 -5.27 4.58 -17.88
CA PHE A 112 -6.55 3.88 -17.70
C PHE A 112 -7.52 4.61 -16.75
N TYR A 113 -7.68 5.93 -16.89
CA TYR A 113 -8.98 6.53 -16.58
C TYR A 113 -9.90 6.17 -17.75
N ASP A 114 -10.65 5.09 -17.59
CA ASP A 114 -11.81 4.82 -18.44
C ASP A 114 -13.00 5.57 -17.82
N PRO A 115 -13.34 6.79 -18.30
CA PRO A 115 -14.43 7.58 -17.75
C PRO A 115 -15.74 6.80 -17.73
N ASP A 116 -15.98 5.95 -18.72
CA ASP A 116 -17.24 5.24 -18.89
C ASP A 116 -17.39 4.12 -17.86
N ARG A 117 -16.30 3.42 -17.54
CA ARG A 117 -16.30 2.40 -16.48
C ARG A 117 -16.42 3.03 -15.08
N ALA A 118 -15.80 4.19 -14.86
CA ALA A 118 -15.93 4.95 -13.60
C ALA A 118 -17.36 5.49 -13.41
N LEU A 119 -17.94 6.10 -14.46
CA LEU A 119 -19.33 6.57 -14.48
C LEU A 119 -20.33 5.43 -14.26
N THR A 120 -20.11 4.28 -14.88
CA THR A 120 -21.00 3.11 -14.72
C THR A 120 -20.97 2.59 -13.28
N THR A 121 -19.80 2.60 -12.65
CA THR A 121 -19.61 2.17 -11.24
C THR A 121 -20.31 3.13 -10.28
N GLU A 122 -20.15 4.44 -10.47
CA GLU A 122 -20.81 5.46 -9.65
C GLU A 122 -22.33 5.49 -9.86
N ARG A 123 -22.83 5.24 -11.09
CA ARG A 123 -24.26 5.09 -11.37
C ARG A 123 -24.87 3.88 -10.66
N ARG A 124 -24.15 2.76 -10.60
CA ARG A 124 -24.58 1.58 -9.82
C ARG A 124 -24.60 1.89 -8.33
N ARG A 125 -23.56 2.54 -7.82
CA ARG A 125 -23.43 2.91 -6.40
C ARG A 125 -24.55 3.86 -5.96
N THR A 126 -24.82 4.90 -6.73
CA THR A 126 -25.91 5.85 -6.46
C THR A 126 -27.28 5.19 -6.53
N ARG A 127 -27.50 4.27 -7.49
CA ARG A 127 -28.75 3.49 -7.55
C ARG A 127 -28.95 2.62 -6.31
N LEU A 128 -27.91 1.92 -5.86
CA LEU A 128 -27.95 1.08 -4.66
C LEU A 128 -28.17 1.89 -3.37
N LEU A 129 -27.54 3.06 -3.27
CA LEU A 129 -27.74 3.97 -2.15
C LEU A 129 -29.17 4.53 -2.12
N ARG A 130 -29.74 4.87 -3.29
CA ARG A 130 -31.14 5.29 -3.38
C ARG A 130 -32.10 4.19 -2.97
N SER A 131 -31.93 2.97 -3.48
CA SER A 131 -32.78 1.84 -3.08
C SER A 131 -32.67 1.53 -1.59
N PHE A 132 -31.49 1.67 -1.00
CA PHE A 132 -31.28 1.48 0.43
C PHE A 132 -31.99 2.57 1.27
N LEU A 133 -31.92 3.83 0.84
CA LEU A 133 -32.58 4.96 1.51
C LEU A 133 -34.12 4.93 1.37
N GLU A 134 -34.64 4.36 0.28
CA GLU A 134 -36.08 4.16 0.10
C GLU A 134 -36.60 3.03 1.00
N GLN A 135 -35.83 1.95 1.15
CA GLN A 135 -36.16 0.85 2.07
C GLN A 135 -36.11 1.27 3.55
N SER A 136 -35.30 2.27 3.91
CA SER A 136 -35.20 2.76 5.29
C SER A 136 -36.29 3.77 5.69
N LYS A 137 -37.19 4.14 4.77
CA LYS A 137 -38.26 5.12 5.01
C LYS A 137 -39.66 4.51 5.14
N ASN A 138 -39.79 3.20 4.90
CA ASN A 138 -40.98 2.40 5.23
C ASN A 138 -40.77 1.70 6.57
#